data_AF-W0GXX3-F1
#
_entry.id   AF-W0GXX3-F1
#
_cell.length_a   1.000
_cell.length_b   1.000
_cell.length_c   1.000
_cell.angle_alpha   90.00
_cell.angle_beta   90.00
_cell.angle_gamma   90.00
#
_symmetry.space_group_name_H-M   'P 1'
#
loop_
_entity.id
_entity.type
_entity.pdbx_description
1 polymer ?
#
loop_
_entity_poly.entity_id
_entity_poly.type
_entity_poly.pdbx_seq_one_letter_code
_entity_poly.pdbx_strand_id
1 'polypeptide(L)' 'MAHGKGLYATEGEALQRAAEIGCISVHENNGRWMPCTDERKLHQQLRKQ' A
#
# COMPACT_ATOMS: atom_id res chain seq x y z
N MET A 1 12.55 6.05 -7.61
CA MET A 1 11.37 6.80 -7.16
C MET A 1 10.74 6.00 -6.04
N ALA A 2 11.09 6.30 -4.79
CA ALA A 2 10.47 5.69 -3.63
C ALA A 2 9.03 6.21 -3.58
N HIS A 3 8.05 5.33 -3.74
CA HIS A 3 6.65 5.70 -3.67
C HIS A 3 6.31 6.02 -2.21
N GLY A 4 6.47 7.29 -1.83
CA GLY A 4 5.89 7.84 -0.60
C GLY A 4 4.35 7.93 -0.62
N LYS A 5 3.69 7.35 -1.63
CA LYS A 5 2.23 7.33 -1.82
C LYS A 5 1.68 5.95 -1.47
N GLY A 6 1.78 5.59 -0.20
CA GLY A 6 1.33 4.29 0.31
C GLY A 6 1.78 4.00 1.73
N LEU A 7 2.37 4.98 2.42
CA LEU A 7 2.76 4.89 3.80
C LEU A 7 1.68 5.58 4.65
N TYR A 8 0.90 4.78 5.35
CA TYR A 8 -0.17 5.20 6.23
C TYR A 8 0.34 5.33 7.67
N ALA A 9 -0.30 6.20 8.45
CA ALA A 9 0.04 6.39 9.85
C ALA A 9 -0.42 5.19 10.71
N THR A 10 -1.49 4.52 10.29
CA THR A 10 -2.11 3.43 11.04
C THR A 10 -2.31 2.20 10.17
N GLU A 11 -2.33 1.03 10.83
CA GLU A 11 -2.63 -0.24 10.19
C GLU A 11 -4.00 -0.21 9.52
N GLY A 12 -5.01 0.35 10.19
CA GLY A 12 -6.39 0.41 9.69
C GLY A 12 -6.53 1.17 8.37
N GLU A 13 -5.85 2.31 8.22
CA GLU A 13 -5.84 3.05 6.96
C GLU A 13 -5.14 2.28 5.83
N ALA A 14 -4.02 1.61 6.15
CA ALA A 14 -3.36 0.75 5.18
C ALA A 14 -4.24 -0.43 4.78
N LEU A 15 -4.99 -1.02 5.72
CA LEU A 15 -5.81 -2.21 5.49
C LEU A 15 -7.05 -1.87 4.67
N GLN A 16 -7.66 -0.71 4.92
CA GLN A 16 -8.73 -0.18 4.10
C GLN A 16 -8.24 0.06 2.67
N ARG A 17 -7.06 0.69 2.50
CA ARG A 17 -6.53 0.86 1.15
C ARG A 17 -6.15 -0.45 0.50
N ALA A 18 -5.62 -1.40 1.26
CA ALA A 18 -5.31 -2.74 0.79
C ALA A 18 -6.54 -3.37 0.15
N ALA A 19 -7.68 -3.36 0.85
CA ALA A 19 -8.93 -3.89 0.34
C ALA A 19 -9.39 -3.20 -0.95
N GLU A 20 -9.27 -1.88 -1.04
CA GLU A 20 -9.64 -1.11 -2.24
C GLU A 20 -8.80 -1.45 -3.48
N ILE A 21 -7.51 -1.76 -3.29
CA ILE A 21 -6.59 -2.13 -4.38
C ILE A 21 -6.55 -3.66 -4.64
N GLY A 22 -7.31 -4.46 -3.88
CA GLY A 22 -7.32 -5.92 -3.98
C GLY A 22 -6.12 -6.62 -3.32
N CYS A 23 -5.51 -5.96 -2.35
CA CYS A 23 -4.51 -6.51 -1.45
C CYS A 23 -5.17 -6.94 -0.11
N ILE A 24 -4.62 -7.99 0.50
CA ILE A 24 -5.17 -8.62 1.71
C ILE A 24 -4.24 -8.51 2.91
N SER A 25 -3.07 -7.90 2.73
CA SER A 25 -2.03 -7.80 3.75
C SER A 25 -1.43 -6.41 3.78
N VAL A 26 -1.20 -5.93 4.98
CA VAL A 26 -0.46 -4.70 5.25
C VAL A 26 0.92 -5.03 5.81
N HIS A 27 1.88 -4.12 5.63
CA HIS A 27 3.23 -4.26 6.16
C HIS A 27 3.64 -3.03 6.93
N GLU A 28 4.10 -3.20 8.17
CA GLU A 28 4.71 -2.12 8.93
C GLU A 28 6.17 -1.93 8.51
N ASN A 29 6.52 -0.71 8.11
CA ASN A 29 7.87 -0.28 7.83
C ASN A 29 8.19 0.95 8.70
N ASN A 30 8.92 0.71 9.80
CA ASN A 30 9.49 1.76 10.64
C ASN A 30 8.43 2.73 11.20
N GLY A 31 7.30 2.19 11.69
CA GLY A 31 6.16 2.98 12.19
C GLY A 31 5.23 3.53 11.10
N ARG A 32 5.37 3.09 9.85
CA ARG A 32 4.48 3.44 8.74
C ARG A 32 3.92 2.19 8.10
N TRP A 33 2.67 2.23 7.68
CA TRP A 33 1.96 1.05 7.20
C TRP A 33 1.79 1.08 5.69
N MET A 34 2.03 -0.05 5.03
CA MET A 34 1.89 -0.20 3.59
C MET A 34 0.72 -1.14 3.26
N PRO A 35 -0.16 -0.80 2.31
CA PRO A 35 -1.37 -1.56 2.00
C PRO A 35 -1.11 -2.84 1.18
N CYS A 36 0.13 -3.08 0.77
CA CYS A 36 0.50 -4.28 0.02
C CYS A 36 2.01 -4.52 0.11
N THR A 37 2.43 -5.78 0.23
CA THR A 37 3.85 -6.17 0.25
C THR A 37 4.49 -6.09 -1.14
N ASP A 38 3.69 -6.17 -2.21
CA ASP A 38 4.20 -6.18 -3.59
C ASP A 38 3.79 -4.91 -4.35
N GLU A 39 4.62 -3.86 -4.20
CA GLU A 39 4.52 -2.58 -4.94
C GLU A 39 4.43 -2.78 -6.47
N ARG A 40 4.89 -3.91 -7.02
CA ARG A 40 4.87 -4.14 -8.48
C ARG A 40 3.45 -4.33 -9.02
N LYS A 41 2.56 -4.98 -8.27
CA LYS A 41 1.14 -5.13 -8.65
C LYS A 41 0.40 -3.79 -8.53
N LEU A 42 0.69 -3.05 -7.45
CA LEU A 42 0.17 -1.71 -7.23
C LEU A 42 0.61 -0.74 -8.34
N HIS A 43 1.88 -0.77 -8.76
CA HIS A 43 2.39 0.05 -9.85
C HIS A 43 1.81 -0.32 -11.22
N GLN A 44 1.59 -1.60 -11.51
CA GLN A 44 0.95 -1.99 -12.76
C GLN A 44 -0.50 -1.48 -12.84
N GLN A 45 -1.24 -1.48 -11.74
CA GLN A 45 -2.61 -0.94 -11.71
C GLN A 45 -2.63 0.59 -11.72
N LEU A 46 -1.73 1.26 -11.00
CA LEU A 46 -1.69 2.72 -10.91
C LEU A 46 -1.02 3.41 -12.12
N ARG A 47 -0.18 2.72 -12.91
CA ARG A 47 0.43 3.27 -14.15
C ARG A 47 -0.51 3.28 -15.37
N LYS A 48 -1.77 2.87 -15.22
CA LYS A 48 -2.79 2.97 -16.30
C LYS A 48 -3.59 4.29 -16.29
N GLN A 49 -3.07 5.35 -15.66
CA GLN A 49 -3.52 6.73 -15.87
C GLN A 49 -2.43 7.54 -16.56
#